data_AF-A0A4Q5VAP3-F1
#
_entry.id   AF-A0A4Q5VAP3-F1
#
_cell.length_a   1.000
_cell.length_b   1.000
_cell.length_c   1.000
_cell.angle_alpha   90.00
_cell.angle_beta   90.00
_cell.angle_gamma   90.00
#
_symmetry.space_group_name_H-M   'P 1'
#
loop_
_entity.id
_entity.type
_entity.pdbx_description
1 polymer ?
#
loop_
_entity_poly.entity_id
_entity_poly.type
_entity_poly.pdbx_seq_one_letter_code
_entity_poly.pdbx_strand_id
1 'polypeptide(L)'
;MIVEDAGEIIPYARKHMVPEVPFPKAPGEAALANELKLKLSEIWPEPNWVARQDAGLDLQAVARLFLIYSNIRKTPRGNHWGVPAYKWSNSYVSSIEILKRLFDEVRTLDDSKSLFKRYTASLVAEFKEFTEMPRHINNRYAIYSTGKCNSRKTISSAFTFSLKDQLRLEWLVHFGWPSNGSASKYTFFPIQLDDRTWRVAETTRTSYCWGNEKLSRDNAIAQSQAANVTAHAASLERSLHESQSSTSQERKAAYRPKKKPRFEAQRVGPELRERDASPEDFISIFGFRALQFGNSMSNVERQEWVNHAYDAFHDLSFVTGFKPSWVGLRHSDSAGGALGIAFGARGGAGSTASAHYEIELNVINLTRASGFGSAAHEWLHGLDARIGKGLGLPCFITHWIGVPGACDSDYRIDGANSRALHQVRAIERIIQLCEGVRARSEFFQRSYALESQRGAKKYWTKRWEMFARAGESYIQDKLMLNNRSSPWLVNGTLESDCPFEHRNMWPYPTGQERKILYENFEHLFRLLSGS
;
A
#
# COMPACT_ATOMS: atom_id res chain seq x y z
N MET A 1 12.74 34.12 -12.77
CA MET A 1 12.00 33.22 -13.68
C MET A 1 11.15 32.30 -12.82
N ILE A 2 9.92 31.97 -13.23
CA ILE A 2 9.04 31.06 -12.46
C ILE A 2 9.45 29.61 -12.77
N VAL A 3 9.60 28.75 -11.76
CA VAL A 3 9.91 27.33 -11.94
C VAL A 3 8.60 26.53 -12.00
N GLU A 4 8.32 25.97 -13.16
CA GLU A 4 7.04 25.29 -13.47
C GLU A 4 7.22 23.77 -13.68
N ASP A 5 6.10 23.05 -13.73
CA ASP A 5 6.13 21.63 -14.13
C ASP A 5 6.69 21.49 -15.54
N ALA A 6 7.38 20.38 -15.83
CA ALA A 6 7.90 20.09 -17.16
C ALA A 6 7.61 18.65 -17.60
N GLY A 7 7.55 18.44 -18.91
CA GLY A 7 7.29 17.15 -19.53
C GLY A 7 5.82 16.72 -19.51
N GLU A 8 5.57 15.42 -19.45
CA GLU A 8 4.22 14.86 -19.48
C GLU A 8 3.40 15.19 -18.22
N ILE A 9 2.08 15.33 -18.38
CA ILE A 9 1.18 15.50 -17.24
C ILE A 9 1.15 14.21 -16.42
N ILE A 10 1.57 14.28 -15.16
CA ILE A 10 1.40 13.18 -14.20
C ILE A 10 0.01 13.27 -13.57
N PRO A 11 -0.91 12.32 -13.84
CA PRO A 11 -2.28 12.39 -13.32
C PRO A 11 -2.36 12.11 -11.81
N TYR A 12 -3.52 12.43 -11.22
CA TYR A 12 -3.86 12.19 -9.80
C TYR A 12 -3.01 12.95 -8.76
N ALA A 13 -2.22 13.94 -9.18
CA ALA A 13 -1.69 14.94 -8.27
C ALA A 13 -2.83 15.67 -7.56
N ARG A 14 -2.63 16.13 -6.32
CA ARG A 14 -3.68 16.86 -5.58
C ARG A 14 -4.25 18.04 -6.37
N LYS A 15 -3.41 18.72 -7.14
CA LYS A 15 -3.77 19.85 -7.99
C LYS A 15 -4.68 19.50 -9.17
N HIS A 16 -4.65 18.25 -9.63
CA HIS A 16 -5.54 17.74 -10.68
C HIS A 16 -6.86 17.21 -10.11
N MET A 17 -6.99 17.15 -8.78
CA MET A 17 -8.17 16.61 -8.08
C MET A 17 -9.03 17.71 -7.43
N VAL A 18 -8.73 18.98 -7.70
CA VAL A 18 -9.60 20.12 -7.35
C VAL A 18 -10.36 20.52 -8.61
N PRO A 19 -11.67 20.23 -8.73
CA PRO A 19 -12.47 20.85 -9.77
C PRO A 19 -12.57 22.35 -9.46
N GLU A 20 -12.22 23.19 -10.42
CA GLU A 20 -12.66 24.58 -10.44
C GLU A 20 -14.18 24.57 -10.63
N VAL A 21 -14.93 24.65 -9.54
CA VAL A 21 -16.34 25.04 -9.58
C VAL A 21 -16.50 26.17 -8.56
N PRO A 22 -16.82 27.39 -9.00
CA PRO A 22 -17.08 28.50 -8.10
C PRO A 22 -18.50 28.33 -7.54
N PHE A 23 -18.61 28.04 -6.25
CA PHE A 23 -19.83 28.30 -5.49
C PHE A 23 -19.49 29.10 -4.23
N PRO A 24 -20.31 30.10 -3.88
CA PRO A 24 -20.01 31.03 -2.81
C PRO A 24 -20.06 30.28 -1.48
N LYS A 25 -18.96 30.35 -0.72
CA LYS A 25 -18.97 29.93 0.68
C LYS A 25 -19.81 30.94 1.46
N ALA A 26 -21.01 30.55 1.88
CA ALA A 26 -21.69 31.26 2.95
C ALA A 26 -20.79 31.14 4.22
N PRO A 27 -20.42 32.25 4.87
CA PRO A 27 -19.60 32.22 6.08
C PRO A 27 -20.46 31.72 7.24
N GLY A 28 -20.32 30.43 7.57
CA GLY A 28 -20.99 29.82 8.73
C GLY A 28 -20.91 28.29 8.77
N GLU A 29 -21.01 27.61 7.62
CA GLU A 29 -21.12 26.13 7.60
C GLU A 29 -19.76 25.40 7.57
N ALA A 30 -18.69 26.08 7.15
CA ALA A 30 -17.35 25.49 7.12
C ALA A 30 -16.78 25.20 8.51
N ALA A 31 -17.28 25.87 9.55
CA ALA A 31 -16.86 25.66 10.93
C ALA A 31 -17.43 24.36 11.54
N LEU A 32 -18.67 23.98 11.22
CA LEU A 32 -19.29 22.74 11.73
C LEU A 32 -18.75 21.47 11.04
N ALA A 33 -18.24 21.59 9.81
CA ALA A 33 -17.84 20.46 8.98
C ALA A 33 -16.61 19.68 9.50
N ASN A 34 -15.81 20.29 10.39
CA ASN A 34 -14.53 19.75 10.84
C ASN A 34 -14.55 19.12 12.24
N GLU A 35 -15.69 19.16 12.95
CA GLU A 35 -15.73 18.83 14.39
C GLU A 35 -16.32 17.46 14.74
N LEU A 36 -17.14 16.84 13.90
CA LEU A 36 -17.77 15.56 14.24
C LEU A 36 -16.88 14.36 13.87
N LYS A 37 -15.89 14.06 14.71
CA LYS A 37 -15.17 12.76 14.74
C LYS A 37 -16.04 11.62 15.29
N LEU A 38 -17.31 11.56 14.91
CA LEU A 38 -18.25 10.54 15.39
C LEU A 38 -17.80 9.14 14.95
N LYS A 39 -17.72 8.21 15.90
CA LYS A 39 -17.42 6.80 15.62
C LYS A 39 -18.70 6.01 15.47
N LEU A 40 -18.67 4.97 14.63
CA LEU A 40 -19.77 4.01 14.48
C LEU A 40 -20.20 3.46 15.85
N SER A 41 -19.27 3.11 16.72
CA SER A 41 -19.57 2.55 18.06
C SER A 41 -20.32 3.53 18.98
N GLU A 42 -20.18 4.84 18.76
CA GLU A 42 -20.87 5.87 19.54
C GLU A 42 -22.30 6.07 19.02
N ILE A 43 -22.50 5.96 17.70
CA ILE A 43 -23.82 6.08 17.07
C ILE A 43 -24.58 4.76 17.20
N TRP A 44 -23.99 3.65 16.80
CA TRP A 44 -24.54 2.30 16.79
C TRP A 44 -23.51 1.30 17.36
N PRO A 45 -23.62 0.96 18.65
CA PRO A 45 -22.85 -0.14 19.23
C PRO A 45 -23.11 -1.45 18.48
N GLU A 46 -22.13 -2.36 18.51
CA GLU A 46 -22.28 -3.65 17.84
C GLU A 46 -23.49 -4.43 18.39
N PRO A 47 -24.44 -4.86 17.53
CA PRO A 47 -25.57 -5.66 17.96
C PRO A 47 -25.12 -6.96 18.64
N ASN A 48 -25.86 -7.38 19.67
CA ASN A 48 -25.67 -8.70 20.26
C ASN A 48 -26.26 -9.76 19.33
N TRP A 49 -25.39 -10.40 18.54
CA TRP A 49 -25.78 -11.40 17.55
C TRP A 49 -26.32 -12.70 18.18
N VAL A 50 -25.84 -13.07 19.37
CA VAL A 50 -26.33 -14.26 20.11
C VAL A 50 -27.75 -14.02 20.60
N ALA A 51 -28.03 -12.85 21.18
CA ALA A 51 -29.39 -12.50 21.61
C ALA A 51 -30.39 -12.48 20.44
N ARG A 52 -29.95 -12.13 19.23
CA ARG A 52 -30.78 -12.20 18.02
C ARG A 52 -31.06 -13.64 17.58
N GLN A 53 -30.09 -14.55 17.73
CA GLN A 53 -30.32 -15.98 17.56
C GLN A 53 -31.32 -16.50 18.61
N ASP A 54 -31.15 -16.14 19.88
CA ASP A 54 -32.01 -16.59 20.98
C ASP A 54 -33.46 -16.08 20.85
N ALA A 55 -33.64 -14.93 20.20
CA ALA A 55 -34.95 -14.38 19.83
C ALA A 55 -35.63 -15.14 18.67
N GLY A 56 -35.04 -16.23 18.17
CA GLY A 56 -35.64 -17.11 17.16
C GLY A 56 -35.54 -16.59 15.72
N LEU A 57 -34.62 -15.65 15.44
CA LEU A 57 -34.42 -15.18 14.07
C LEU A 57 -33.70 -16.23 13.21
N ASP A 58 -33.98 -16.20 11.90
CA ASP A 58 -33.27 -17.03 10.93
C ASP A 58 -31.75 -16.77 10.98
N LEU A 59 -30.96 -17.82 11.24
CA LEU A 59 -29.51 -17.70 11.45
C LEU A 59 -28.77 -17.15 10.21
N GLN A 60 -29.26 -17.44 9.01
CA GLN A 60 -28.69 -16.92 7.77
C GLN A 60 -29.02 -15.43 7.60
N ALA A 61 -30.21 -14.99 8.02
CA ALA A 61 -30.54 -13.58 8.12
C ALA A 61 -29.63 -12.86 9.12
N VAL A 62 -29.41 -13.44 10.32
CA VAL A 62 -28.52 -12.87 11.34
C VAL A 62 -27.07 -12.78 10.82
N ALA A 63 -26.57 -13.81 10.13
CA ALA A 63 -25.24 -13.79 9.50
C ALA A 63 -25.12 -12.69 8.44
N ARG A 64 -26.15 -12.48 7.62
CA ARG A 64 -26.17 -11.40 6.63
C ARG A 64 -26.17 -10.02 7.27
N LEU A 65 -26.98 -9.81 8.32
CA LEU A 65 -26.99 -8.56 9.09
C LEU A 65 -25.61 -8.26 9.70
N PHE A 66 -24.94 -9.28 10.25
CA PHE A 66 -23.59 -9.16 10.78
C PHE A 66 -22.58 -8.72 9.73
N LEU A 67 -22.63 -9.27 8.51
CA LEU A 67 -21.73 -8.86 7.44
C LEU A 67 -22.02 -7.45 6.93
N ILE A 68 -23.30 -7.06 6.84
CA ILE A 68 -23.68 -5.68 6.49
C ILE A 68 -23.11 -4.71 7.53
N TYR A 69 -23.35 -4.97 8.82
CA TYR A 69 -22.82 -4.15 9.91
C TYR A 69 -21.29 -4.10 9.89
N SER A 70 -20.64 -5.25 9.68
CA SER A 70 -19.18 -5.35 9.54
C SER A 70 -18.64 -4.54 8.36
N ASN A 71 -19.46 -4.31 7.33
CA ASN A 71 -19.13 -3.53 6.13
C ASN A 71 -19.40 -2.03 6.25
N ILE A 72 -19.99 -1.57 7.35
CA ILE A 72 -20.10 -0.15 7.67
C ILE A 72 -18.71 0.40 8.05
N ARG A 73 -18.34 1.55 7.48
CA ARG A 73 -17.12 2.29 7.85
C ARG A 73 -17.19 2.72 9.32
N LYS A 74 -16.05 2.91 9.99
CA LYS A 74 -16.03 3.29 11.42
C LYS A 74 -16.22 4.78 11.70
N THR A 75 -16.02 5.65 10.72
CA THR A 75 -16.17 7.10 10.83
C THR A 75 -16.71 7.68 9.52
N PRO A 76 -17.38 8.83 9.54
CA PRO A 76 -17.82 9.51 8.32
C PRO A 76 -16.63 9.89 7.42
N ARG A 77 -16.94 10.11 6.14
CA ARG A 77 -15.94 10.45 5.13
C ARG A 77 -15.65 11.96 5.17
N GLY A 78 -14.38 12.31 4.95
CA GLY A 78 -14.01 13.69 4.61
C GLY A 78 -14.41 14.07 3.19
N ASN A 79 -13.87 15.19 2.69
CA ASN A 79 -14.12 15.64 1.32
C ASN A 79 -13.78 14.55 0.29
N HIS A 80 -14.75 14.18 -0.55
CA HIS A 80 -14.57 13.12 -1.54
C HIS A 80 -15.56 13.24 -2.70
N TRP A 81 -15.10 12.97 -3.93
CA TRP A 81 -15.89 13.05 -5.17
C TRP A 81 -16.65 14.37 -5.35
N GLY A 82 -16.03 15.50 -4.99
CA GLY A 82 -16.67 16.82 -5.06
C GLY A 82 -17.75 17.08 -4.00
N VAL A 83 -18.06 16.08 -3.16
CA VAL A 83 -19.02 16.23 -2.05
C VAL A 83 -18.27 16.66 -0.77
N PRO A 84 -18.68 17.78 -0.13
CA PRO A 84 -18.07 18.26 1.11
C PRO A 84 -18.22 17.28 2.29
N ALA A 85 -17.29 17.34 3.24
CA ALA A 85 -17.26 16.49 4.43
C ALA A 85 -18.55 16.57 5.26
N TYR A 86 -19.14 17.75 5.43
CA TYR A 86 -20.39 17.87 6.21
C TYR A 86 -21.56 17.10 5.57
N LYS A 87 -21.67 17.10 4.23
CA LYS A 87 -22.69 16.31 3.52
C LYS A 87 -22.49 14.82 3.75
N TRP A 88 -21.23 14.35 3.69
CA TRP A 88 -20.89 12.97 4.03
C TRP A 88 -21.21 12.62 5.47
N SER A 89 -20.91 13.50 6.43
CA SER A 89 -21.21 13.30 7.85
C SER A 89 -22.71 13.23 8.13
N ASN A 90 -23.49 14.18 7.60
CA ASN A 90 -24.95 14.21 7.79
C ASN A 90 -25.60 12.95 7.19
N SER A 91 -25.26 12.62 5.94
CA SER A 91 -25.77 11.40 5.31
C SER A 91 -25.25 10.11 5.95
N TYR A 92 -24.11 10.13 6.65
CA TYR A 92 -23.62 8.96 7.37
C TYR A 92 -24.46 8.68 8.62
N VAL A 93 -24.82 9.71 9.39
CA VAL A 93 -25.67 9.58 10.58
C VAL A 93 -27.09 9.13 10.19
N SER A 94 -27.75 9.82 9.26
CA SER A 94 -29.07 9.43 8.74
C SER A 94 -29.08 7.99 8.20
N SER A 95 -28.08 7.62 7.39
CA SER A 95 -27.99 6.26 6.86
C SER A 95 -27.87 5.20 7.97
N ILE A 96 -27.13 5.49 9.05
CA ILE A 96 -27.04 4.57 10.19
C ILE A 96 -28.39 4.44 10.90
N GLU A 97 -29.13 5.53 11.08
CA GLU A 97 -30.46 5.50 11.74
C GLU A 97 -31.49 4.73 10.92
N ILE A 98 -31.49 4.89 9.60
CA ILE A 98 -32.30 4.06 8.69
C ILE A 98 -31.91 2.59 8.82
N LEU A 99 -30.61 2.27 8.79
CA LEU A 99 -30.13 0.89 8.89
C LEU A 99 -30.53 0.25 10.22
N LYS A 100 -30.42 0.97 11.35
CA LYS A 100 -30.87 0.49 12.66
C LYS A 100 -32.33 0.06 12.63
N ARG A 101 -33.22 0.94 12.18
CA ARG A 101 -34.66 0.65 12.08
C ARG A 101 -34.93 -0.57 11.22
N LEU A 102 -34.33 -0.62 10.03
CA LEU A 102 -34.52 -1.72 9.10
C LEU A 102 -33.93 -3.05 9.62
N PHE A 103 -32.85 -3.02 10.41
CA PHE A 103 -32.29 -4.22 11.05
C PHE A 103 -33.24 -4.84 12.08
N ASP A 104 -34.08 -4.02 12.73
CA ASP A 104 -35.04 -4.49 13.72
C ASP A 104 -36.30 -5.09 13.08
N GLU A 105 -36.51 -4.88 11.79
CA GLU A 105 -37.61 -5.48 11.00
C GLU A 105 -37.25 -6.85 10.41
N VAL A 106 -35.96 -7.18 10.30
CA VAL A 106 -35.53 -8.44 9.65
C VAL A 106 -35.81 -9.63 10.54
N ARG A 107 -36.55 -10.62 10.01
CA ARG A 107 -36.82 -11.91 10.69
C ARG A 107 -36.33 -13.09 9.86
N THR A 108 -36.48 -13.01 8.55
CA THR A 108 -36.17 -14.08 7.59
C THR A 108 -34.99 -13.74 6.69
N LEU A 109 -34.45 -14.76 6.00
CA LEU A 109 -33.41 -14.56 4.99
C LEU A 109 -33.90 -13.64 3.86
N ASP A 110 -35.17 -13.72 3.45
CA ASP A 110 -35.71 -12.89 2.37
C ASP A 110 -35.90 -11.43 2.79
N ASP A 111 -36.25 -11.16 4.05
CA ASP A 111 -36.21 -9.81 4.62
C ASP A 111 -34.81 -9.21 4.50
N SER A 112 -33.79 -10.01 4.79
CA SER A 112 -32.39 -9.58 4.75
C SER A 112 -31.87 -9.38 3.31
N LYS A 113 -32.40 -10.12 2.33
CA LYS A 113 -32.10 -9.95 0.90
C LYS A 113 -32.74 -8.69 0.32
N SER A 114 -33.99 -8.39 0.72
CA SER A 114 -34.72 -7.19 0.30
C SER A 114 -34.25 -5.90 0.98
N LEU A 115 -33.43 -6.01 2.03
CA LEU A 115 -33.00 -4.90 2.88
C LEU A 115 -32.33 -3.76 2.12
N PHE A 116 -31.52 -4.06 1.09
CA PHE A 116 -30.88 -3.01 0.28
C PHE A 116 -31.90 -2.14 -0.46
N LYS A 117 -32.97 -2.75 -1.02
CA LYS A 117 -34.04 -2.05 -1.72
C LYS A 117 -34.83 -1.15 -0.75
N ARG A 118 -35.14 -1.66 0.44
CA ARG A 118 -35.82 -0.87 1.49
C ARG A 118 -34.94 0.29 1.97
N TYR A 119 -33.65 0.04 2.20
CA TYR A 119 -32.67 1.06 2.59
C TYR A 119 -32.55 2.19 1.56
N THR A 120 -32.42 1.87 0.28
CA THR A 120 -32.34 2.89 -0.77
C THR A 120 -33.65 3.66 -0.94
N ALA A 121 -34.80 3.00 -0.83
CA ALA A 121 -36.10 3.67 -0.85
C ALA A 121 -36.26 4.67 0.31
N SER A 122 -35.90 4.27 1.54
CA SER A 122 -35.93 5.15 2.71
C SER A 122 -34.99 6.35 2.56
N LEU A 123 -33.79 6.14 2.00
CA LEU A 123 -32.86 7.24 1.71
C LEU A 123 -33.43 8.23 0.68
N VAL A 124 -34.06 7.74 -0.38
CA VAL A 124 -34.68 8.61 -1.40
C VAL A 124 -35.83 9.42 -0.80
N ALA A 125 -36.63 8.81 0.09
CA ALA A 125 -37.72 9.50 0.77
C ALA A 125 -37.21 10.58 1.75
N GLU A 126 -36.12 10.29 2.48
CA GLU A 126 -35.55 11.19 3.49
C GLU A 126 -34.85 12.40 2.84
N PHE A 127 -34.19 12.19 1.70
CA PHE A 127 -33.43 13.22 1.01
C PHE A 127 -34.12 13.59 -0.32
N LYS A 128 -35.12 14.50 -0.25
CA LYS A 128 -35.95 14.95 -1.37
C LYS A 128 -35.17 15.44 -2.61
N GLU A 129 -33.94 15.92 -2.44
CA GLU A 129 -33.02 16.36 -3.51
C GLU A 129 -32.55 15.25 -4.46
N PHE A 130 -32.87 13.97 -4.18
CA PHE A 130 -32.46 12.82 -5.01
C PHE A 130 -33.50 12.37 -6.03
N THR A 131 -34.60 13.11 -6.15
CA THR A 131 -35.66 12.82 -7.12
C THR A 131 -35.33 13.47 -8.47
N GLU A 132 -35.30 12.64 -9.51
CA GLU A 132 -34.92 12.90 -10.92
C GLU A 132 -33.40 12.83 -11.22
N MET A 133 -32.94 11.71 -11.77
CA MET A 133 -31.51 11.48 -12.00
C MET A 133 -31.14 11.05 -13.43
N PRO A 134 -30.24 11.80 -14.09
CA PRO A 134 -29.08 11.22 -14.77
C PRO A 134 -28.10 10.59 -13.75
N ARG A 135 -27.28 9.62 -14.19
CA ARG A 135 -26.46 8.68 -13.37
C ARG A 135 -25.27 9.29 -12.57
N HIS A 136 -25.26 10.58 -12.23
CA HIS A 136 -24.07 11.23 -11.65
C HIS A 136 -23.94 11.03 -10.12
N ILE A 137 -22.71 10.89 -9.62
CA ILE A 137 -22.44 10.49 -8.23
C ILE A 137 -22.84 11.53 -7.17
N ASN A 138 -22.88 12.81 -7.54
CA ASN A 138 -23.27 13.92 -6.66
C ASN A 138 -24.71 13.80 -6.15
N ASN A 139 -25.58 13.01 -6.80
CA ASN A 139 -26.95 12.81 -6.33
C ASN A 139 -27.18 11.36 -5.84
N ARG A 140 -26.12 10.57 -5.62
CA ARG A 140 -26.19 9.21 -5.01
C ARG A 140 -25.25 9.00 -3.82
N TYR A 141 -24.52 10.02 -3.40
CA TYR A 141 -23.48 9.91 -2.38
C TYR A 141 -24.00 9.33 -1.04
N ALA A 142 -25.25 9.63 -0.66
CA ALA A 142 -25.86 9.13 0.58
C ALA A 142 -25.95 7.59 0.63
N ILE A 143 -26.16 6.92 -0.50
CA ILE A 143 -26.18 5.43 -0.57
C ILE A 143 -24.81 4.85 -0.17
N TYR A 144 -23.74 5.61 -0.44
CA TYR A 144 -22.35 5.23 -0.22
C TYR A 144 -21.75 5.84 1.07
N SER A 145 -22.54 6.57 1.86
CA SER A 145 -22.05 7.27 3.05
C SER A 145 -21.44 6.31 4.07
N THR A 146 -22.10 5.17 4.29
CA THR A 146 -21.69 4.08 5.19
C THR A 146 -20.63 3.15 4.59
N GLY A 147 -20.33 3.32 3.29
CA GLY A 147 -19.51 2.44 2.48
C GLY A 147 -18.01 2.44 2.78
N LYS A 148 -17.35 1.30 2.59
CA LYS A 148 -15.88 1.20 2.60
C LYS A 148 -15.29 1.67 1.27
N CYS A 149 -14.05 2.17 1.30
CA CYS A 149 -13.31 2.43 0.06
C CYS A 149 -12.64 1.14 -0.39
N ASN A 150 -12.88 0.73 -1.63
CA ASN A 150 -12.15 -0.40 -2.23
C ASN A 150 -10.86 0.06 -2.90
N SER A 151 -10.83 1.32 -3.38
CA SER A 151 -9.68 2.03 -3.94
C SER A 151 -9.90 3.55 -3.80
N ARG A 152 -8.97 4.39 -4.28
CA ARG A 152 -9.20 5.85 -4.38
C ARG A 152 -10.37 6.22 -5.32
N LYS A 153 -10.79 5.29 -6.21
CA LYS A 153 -11.79 5.53 -7.28
C LYS A 153 -13.09 4.76 -7.12
N THR A 154 -13.20 3.85 -6.15
CA THR A 154 -14.39 3.00 -5.97
C THR A 154 -14.83 2.94 -4.51
N ILE A 155 -16.10 3.26 -4.28
CA ILE A 155 -16.77 3.13 -2.99
C ILE A 155 -17.81 2.02 -3.11
N SER A 156 -17.74 1.05 -2.22
CA SER A 156 -18.78 0.03 -2.09
C SER A 156 -19.86 0.50 -1.11
N SER A 157 -21.07 -0.03 -1.26
CA SER A 157 -22.09 0.09 -0.22
C SER A 157 -21.80 -0.89 0.93
N ALA A 158 -22.41 -0.69 2.10
CA ALA A 158 -22.40 -1.70 3.18
C ALA A 158 -23.00 -3.04 2.75
N PHE A 159 -23.81 -3.04 1.68
CA PHE A 159 -24.45 -4.23 1.09
C PHE A 159 -23.63 -4.91 0.00
N THR A 160 -22.44 -4.40 -0.32
CA THR A 160 -21.55 -5.03 -1.30
C THR A 160 -20.65 -6.05 -0.58
N PHE A 161 -20.82 -7.33 -0.90
CA PHE A 161 -20.04 -8.43 -0.32
C PHE A 161 -18.85 -8.79 -1.20
N SER A 162 -17.67 -8.92 -0.58
CA SER A 162 -16.49 -9.50 -1.23
C SER A 162 -16.65 -11.02 -1.41
N LEU A 163 -15.75 -11.65 -2.18
CA LEU A 163 -15.70 -13.11 -2.31
C LEU A 163 -15.64 -13.81 -0.94
N LYS A 164 -14.80 -13.29 -0.05
CA LYS A 164 -14.71 -13.78 1.34
C LYS A 164 -16.03 -13.61 2.09
N ASP A 165 -16.73 -12.49 1.92
CA ASP A 165 -18.02 -12.29 2.59
C ASP A 165 -19.09 -13.24 2.06
N GLN A 166 -19.09 -13.57 0.77
CA GLN A 166 -20.00 -14.54 0.18
C GLN A 166 -19.79 -15.94 0.77
N LEU A 167 -18.54 -16.41 0.85
CA LEU A 167 -18.22 -17.69 1.50
C LEU A 167 -18.58 -17.67 2.99
N ARG A 168 -18.43 -16.52 3.66
CA ARG A 168 -18.86 -16.37 5.06
C ARG A 168 -20.37 -16.44 5.22
N LEU A 169 -21.16 -15.87 4.32
CA LEU A 169 -22.62 -16.03 4.36
C LEU A 169 -22.98 -17.52 4.32
N GLU A 170 -22.35 -18.27 3.43
CA GLU A 170 -22.61 -19.70 3.29
C GLU A 170 -22.19 -20.47 4.56
N TRP A 171 -20.97 -20.25 5.05
CA TRP A 171 -20.34 -21.17 6.01
C TRP A 171 -20.36 -20.75 7.48
N LEU A 172 -20.61 -19.48 7.83
CA LEU A 172 -20.55 -19.02 9.23
C LEU A 172 -21.47 -19.82 10.15
N VAL A 173 -22.72 -20.03 9.72
CA VAL A 173 -23.73 -20.79 10.48
C VAL A 173 -23.29 -22.25 10.65
N HIS A 174 -22.74 -22.87 9.60
CA HIS A 174 -22.19 -24.23 9.68
C HIS A 174 -21.02 -24.37 10.65
N PHE A 175 -20.26 -23.29 10.87
CA PHE A 175 -19.17 -23.25 11.87
C PHE A 175 -19.65 -22.84 13.27
N GLY A 176 -20.97 -22.78 13.49
CA GLY A 176 -21.59 -22.51 14.79
C GLY A 176 -21.62 -21.03 15.17
N TRP A 177 -21.38 -20.11 14.24
CA TRP A 177 -21.58 -18.67 14.49
C TRP A 177 -23.10 -18.37 14.62
N PRO A 178 -23.56 -17.51 15.55
CA PRO A 178 -22.76 -16.62 16.42
C PRO A 178 -22.33 -17.21 17.76
N SER A 179 -22.86 -18.34 18.22
CA SER A 179 -22.49 -18.96 19.50
C SER A 179 -20.99 -19.26 19.59
N ASN A 180 -20.38 -19.70 18.48
CA ASN A 180 -18.93 -19.73 18.27
C ASN A 180 -18.45 -18.39 17.71
N GLY A 181 -18.14 -17.43 18.60
CA GLY A 181 -17.67 -16.11 18.21
C GLY A 181 -16.41 -16.12 17.33
N SER A 182 -15.54 -17.12 17.48
CA SER A 182 -14.30 -17.25 16.71
C SER A 182 -14.52 -17.54 15.23
N ALA A 183 -15.65 -18.17 14.87
CA ALA A 183 -16.01 -18.43 13.48
C ALA A 183 -16.11 -17.14 12.64
N SER A 184 -16.40 -16.00 13.27
CA SER A 184 -16.38 -14.67 12.62
C SER A 184 -15.00 -14.27 12.07
N LYS A 185 -13.92 -14.93 12.49
CA LYS A 185 -12.54 -14.64 12.07
C LYS A 185 -11.99 -15.65 11.07
N TYR A 186 -12.74 -16.69 10.74
CA TYR A 186 -12.28 -17.79 9.89
C TYR A 186 -11.95 -17.31 8.47
N THR A 187 -10.93 -17.93 7.89
CA THR A 187 -10.37 -17.62 6.55
C THR A 187 -10.31 -18.84 5.65
N PHE A 188 -10.30 -20.04 6.21
CA PHE A 188 -10.36 -21.29 5.46
C PHE A 188 -11.81 -21.68 5.25
N PHE A 189 -12.19 -21.98 4.00
CA PHE A 189 -13.55 -22.39 3.64
C PHE A 189 -13.51 -23.56 2.67
N PRO A 190 -14.47 -24.50 2.76
CA PRO A 190 -14.63 -25.56 1.77
C PRO A 190 -15.33 -24.99 0.52
N ILE A 191 -14.83 -25.35 -0.66
CA ILE A 191 -15.35 -24.91 -1.95
C ILE A 191 -15.55 -26.15 -2.82
N GLN A 192 -16.73 -26.26 -3.43
CA GLN A 192 -17.04 -27.32 -4.39
C GLN A 192 -16.44 -27.00 -5.75
N LEU A 193 -15.80 -27.99 -6.38
CA LEU A 193 -15.29 -27.93 -7.74
C LEU A 193 -16.33 -28.43 -8.76
N ASP A 194 -16.09 -28.14 -10.04
CA ASP A 194 -16.98 -28.54 -11.14
C ASP A 194 -17.20 -30.07 -11.22
N ASP A 195 -16.19 -30.85 -10.81
CA ASP A 195 -16.25 -32.32 -10.74
C ASP A 195 -16.99 -32.85 -9.48
N ARG A 196 -17.67 -31.96 -8.74
CA ARG A 196 -18.40 -32.21 -7.48
C ARG A 196 -17.52 -32.62 -6.30
N THR A 197 -16.21 -32.67 -6.46
CA THR A 197 -15.27 -32.83 -5.34
C THR A 197 -15.10 -31.50 -4.59
N TRP A 198 -14.52 -31.55 -3.39
CA TRP A 198 -14.34 -30.38 -2.54
C TRP A 198 -12.88 -30.09 -2.29
N ARG A 199 -12.53 -28.81 -2.10
CA ARG A 199 -11.21 -28.38 -1.62
C ARG A 199 -11.35 -27.33 -0.54
N VAL A 200 -10.39 -27.28 0.37
CA VAL A 200 -10.27 -26.16 1.32
C VAL A 200 -9.43 -25.06 0.68
N ALA A 201 -9.91 -23.83 0.77
CA ALA A 201 -9.18 -22.66 0.30
C ALA A 201 -9.04 -21.63 1.41
N GLU A 202 -7.84 -21.06 1.55
CA GLU A 202 -7.64 -19.87 2.37
C GLU A 202 -8.06 -18.63 1.58
N THR A 203 -8.93 -17.81 2.16
CA THR A 203 -9.50 -16.64 1.48
C THR A 203 -8.91 -15.33 2.00
N THR A 204 -8.47 -14.50 1.06
CA THR A 204 -8.18 -13.09 1.29
C THR A 204 -9.38 -12.23 0.86
N ARG A 205 -9.23 -10.90 0.90
CA ARG A 205 -10.30 -10.00 0.43
C ARG A 205 -10.61 -10.15 -1.06
N THR A 206 -9.63 -10.55 -1.87
CA THR A 206 -9.70 -10.53 -3.35
C THR A 206 -9.20 -11.80 -4.03
N SER A 207 -8.68 -12.77 -3.28
CA SER A 207 -8.13 -14.01 -3.83
C SER A 207 -8.37 -15.19 -2.90
N TYR A 208 -8.13 -16.38 -3.41
CA TYR A 208 -8.01 -17.61 -2.63
C TYR A 208 -6.63 -18.24 -2.87
N CYS A 209 -6.16 -19.01 -1.88
CA CYS A 209 -5.05 -19.94 -1.99
C CYS A 209 -5.60 -21.36 -1.82
N TRP A 210 -5.43 -22.21 -2.83
CA TRP A 210 -5.96 -23.57 -2.81
C TRP A 210 -5.12 -24.51 -1.96
N GLY A 211 -5.77 -25.39 -1.22
CA GLY A 211 -5.17 -26.66 -0.81
C GLY A 211 -5.01 -27.60 -2.01
N ASN A 212 -4.00 -28.47 -1.95
CA ASN A 212 -3.66 -29.36 -3.06
C ASN A 212 -4.53 -30.63 -3.13
N GLU A 213 -5.32 -30.92 -2.08
CA GLU A 213 -6.05 -32.17 -1.92
C GLU A 213 -7.53 -32.04 -2.34
N LYS A 214 -8.05 -33.03 -3.07
CA LYS A 214 -9.48 -33.18 -3.37
C LYS A 214 -10.15 -34.06 -2.32
N LEU A 215 -11.32 -33.65 -1.84
CA LEU A 215 -11.97 -34.20 -0.65
C LEU A 215 -13.46 -34.48 -0.91
N SER A 216 -14.05 -35.32 -0.06
CA SER A 216 -15.49 -35.33 0.14
C SER A 216 -15.95 -34.06 0.85
N ARG A 217 -17.25 -33.75 0.79
CA ARG A 217 -17.84 -32.58 1.46
C ARG A 217 -17.53 -32.56 2.96
N ASP A 218 -17.75 -33.68 3.64
CA ASP A 218 -17.59 -33.77 5.09
C ASP A 218 -16.11 -33.64 5.50
N ASN A 219 -15.20 -34.24 4.73
CA ASN A 219 -13.76 -34.10 4.96
C ASN A 219 -13.29 -32.65 4.73
N ALA A 220 -13.80 -31.96 3.71
CA ALA A 220 -13.49 -30.56 3.47
C ALA A 220 -13.99 -29.65 4.60
N ILE A 221 -15.18 -29.90 5.15
CA ILE A 221 -15.71 -29.17 6.30
C ILE A 221 -14.82 -29.40 7.52
N ALA A 222 -14.49 -30.65 7.84
CA ALA A 222 -13.65 -31.01 8.99
C ALA A 222 -12.24 -30.39 8.88
N GLN A 223 -11.61 -30.49 7.71
CA GLN A 223 -10.29 -29.88 7.46
C GLN A 223 -10.34 -28.36 7.53
N SER A 224 -11.41 -27.73 7.04
CA SER A 224 -11.61 -26.29 7.14
C SER A 224 -11.77 -25.84 8.60
N GLN A 225 -12.51 -26.59 9.43
CA GLN A 225 -12.64 -26.31 10.86
C GLN A 225 -11.29 -26.45 11.57
N ALA A 226 -10.56 -27.54 11.34
CA ALA A 226 -9.25 -27.77 11.93
C ALA A 226 -8.25 -26.66 11.57
N ALA A 227 -8.13 -26.30 10.29
CA ALA A 227 -7.24 -25.24 9.82
C ALA A 227 -7.56 -23.89 10.48
N ASN A 228 -8.85 -23.54 10.61
CA ASN A 228 -9.27 -22.31 11.26
C ASN A 228 -9.01 -22.32 12.77
N VAL A 229 -9.21 -23.45 13.46
CA VAL A 229 -8.90 -23.57 14.90
C VAL A 229 -7.40 -23.40 15.13
N THR A 230 -6.55 -24.06 14.34
CA THR A 230 -5.09 -23.89 14.40
C THR A 230 -4.67 -22.45 14.14
N ALA A 231 -5.20 -21.82 13.08
CA ALA A 231 -4.90 -20.42 12.75
C ALA A 231 -5.38 -19.45 13.86
N HIS A 232 -6.52 -19.74 14.48
CA HIS A 232 -7.04 -18.95 15.58
C HIS A 232 -6.23 -19.10 16.86
N ALA A 233 -5.85 -20.33 17.24
CA ALA A 233 -4.99 -20.61 18.38
C ALA A 233 -3.63 -19.91 18.23
N ALA A 234 -2.99 -20.01 17.07
CA ALA A 234 -1.76 -19.29 16.76
C ALA A 234 -1.93 -17.74 16.81
N SER A 235 -3.13 -17.23 16.51
CA SER A 235 -3.44 -15.80 16.69
C SER A 235 -3.63 -15.42 18.16
N LEU A 236 -4.21 -16.30 18.98
CA LEU A 236 -4.41 -16.09 20.41
C LEU A 236 -3.10 -16.18 21.18
N GLU A 237 -2.25 -17.17 20.88
CA GLU A 237 -0.91 -17.30 21.47
C GLU A 237 -0.05 -16.06 21.18
N ARG A 238 -0.08 -15.55 19.94
CA ARG A 238 0.55 -14.26 19.60
C ARG A 238 -0.01 -13.12 20.46
N SER A 239 -1.34 -13.05 20.60
CA SER A 239 -1.99 -12.01 21.41
C SER A 239 -1.69 -12.14 22.91
N LEU A 240 -1.54 -13.36 23.42
CA LEU A 240 -1.22 -13.66 24.82
C LEU A 240 0.23 -13.35 25.12
N HIS A 241 1.16 -13.75 24.26
CA HIS A 241 2.58 -13.38 24.33
C HIS A 241 2.74 -11.85 24.25
N GLU A 242 1.96 -11.18 23.41
CA GLU A 242 1.89 -9.72 23.38
C GLU A 242 1.35 -9.13 24.70
N SER A 243 0.35 -9.76 25.33
CA SER A 243 -0.24 -9.29 26.60
C SER A 243 0.65 -9.50 27.83
N GLN A 244 1.39 -10.61 27.90
CA GLN A 244 2.31 -10.92 29.01
C GLN A 244 3.61 -10.12 28.95
N SER A 245 3.98 -9.60 27.78
CA SER A 245 5.08 -8.64 27.62
C SER A 245 4.76 -7.21 28.09
N SER A 246 3.57 -6.97 28.66
CA SER A 246 3.07 -5.63 28.99
C SER A 246 2.85 -5.36 30.48
N THR A 247 3.92 -5.33 31.28
CA THR A 247 3.98 -4.40 32.42
C THR A 247 4.06 -3.00 31.85
N SER A 248 2.95 -2.25 31.92
CA SER A 248 2.80 -0.78 31.89
C SER A 248 4.03 0.07 31.54
N GLN A 249 4.65 -0.15 30.38
CA GLN A 249 5.30 0.92 29.64
C GLN A 249 4.20 1.55 28.80
N GLU A 250 4.11 2.88 28.84
CA GLU A 250 3.27 3.70 27.97
C GLU A 250 3.16 3.05 26.58
N ARG A 251 1.96 3.08 25.96
CA ARG A 251 1.72 2.58 24.60
C ARG A 251 2.63 3.32 23.61
N LYS A 252 3.91 3.00 23.57
CA LYS A 252 4.89 3.54 22.64
C LYS A 252 4.44 3.07 21.28
N ALA A 253 4.18 4.02 20.39
CA ALA A 253 3.90 3.73 19.00
C ALA A 253 5.01 2.81 18.46
N ALA A 254 4.64 1.83 17.62
CA ALA A 254 5.61 0.94 16.99
C ALA A 254 6.81 1.76 16.48
N TYR A 255 8.01 1.35 16.84
CA TYR A 255 9.23 1.99 16.39
C TYR A 255 9.24 2.01 14.87
N ARG A 256 9.43 3.21 14.32
CA ARG A 256 9.58 3.44 12.89
C ARG A 256 10.97 4.01 12.69
N PRO A 257 11.88 3.28 12.01
CA PRO A 257 13.14 3.85 11.58
C PRO A 257 12.85 5.14 10.80
N LYS A 258 13.36 6.26 11.31
CA LYS A 258 13.31 7.54 10.63
C LYS A 258 14.73 7.87 10.18
N LYS A 259 14.88 8.24 8.91
CA LYS A 259 16.09 8.93 8.48
C LYS A 259 16.11 10.27 9.18
N LYS A 260 17.19 10.57 9.91
CA LYS A 260 17.39 11.91 10.45
C LYS A 260 17.71 12.81 9.26
N PRO A 261 16.89 13.81 8.93
CA PRO A 261 17.25 14.71 7.86
C PRO A 261 18.49 15.49 8.31
N ARG A 262 19.64 15.18 7.69
CA ARG A 262 20.87 15.96 7.87
C ARG A 262 20.81 17.15 6.92
N PHE A 263 19.98 18.15 7.26
CA PHE A 263 19.92 19.41 6.50
C PHE A 263 21.28 20.12 6.43
N GLU A 264 22.15 19.86 7.41
CA GLU A 264 23.52 20.37 7.48
C GLU A 264 24.54 19.58 6.65
N ALA A 265 24.20 18.35 6.21
CA ALA A 265 25.13 17.59 5.38
C ALA A 265 25.11 18.14 3.95
N GLN A 266 26.20 18.80 3.58
CA GLN A 266 26.40 19.27 2.22
C GLN A 266 26.82 18.12 1.31
N ARG A 267 26.46 18.24 0.03
CA ARG A 267 26.98 17.36 -1.01
C ARG A 267 28.50 17.56 -1.10
N VAL A 268 29.24 16.47 -1.20
CA VAL A 268 30.70 16.47 -1.44
C VAL A 268 30.96 15.71 -2.74
N GLY A 269 31.57 16.38 -3.71
CA GLY A 269 31.88 15.84 -5.02
C GLY A 269 32.23 16.95 -6.01
N PRO A 270 32.49 16.61 -7.28
CA PRO A 270 32.73 17.59 -8.33
C PRO A 270 31.56 18.56 -8.48
N GLU A 271 31.83 19.80 -8.90
CA GLU A 271 30.79 20.76 -9.31
C GLU A 271 30.07 20.20 -10.55
N LEU A 272 28.75 20.11 -10.51
CA LEU A 272 27.94 19.46 -11.56
C LEU A 272 27.10 20.44 -12.40
N ARG A 273 27.05 21.71 -11.98
CA ARG A 273 26.20 22.73 -12.58
C ARG A 273 26.90 24.09 -12.49
N GLU A 274 26.84 24.86 -13.57
CA GLU A 274 27.37 26.23 -13.61
C GLU A 274 26.30 27.28 -13.24
N ARG A 275 25.03 26.88 -13.32
CA ARG A 275 23.84 27.69 -13.02
C ARG A 275 22.78 26.85 -12.31
N ASP A 276 21.71 27.51 -11.93
CA ASP A 276 20.48 26.83 -11.51
C ASP A 276 19.94 25.95 -12.65
N ALA A 277 19.64 24.69 -12.32
CA ALA A 277 19.08 23.73 -13.26
C ALA A 277 17.60 24.01 -13.48
N SER A 278 17.14 23.93 -14.73
CA SER A 278 15.71 23.99 -15.03
C SER A 278 15.06 22.59 -14.99
N PRO A 279 13.74 22.50 -14.76
CA PRO A 279 12.99 21.27 -14.93
C PRO A 279 13.19 20.59 -16.29
N GLU A 280 13.32 21.39 -17.36
CA GLU A 280 13.58 20.94 -18.72
C GLU A 280 15.00 20.36 -18.87
N ASP A 281 16.00 21.05 -18.31
CA ASP A 281 17.39 20.55 -18.27
C ASP A 281 17.44 19.19 -17.57
N PHE A 282 16.74 19.06 -16.43
CA PHE A 282 16.65 17.82 -15.66
C PHE A 282 16.05 16.68 -16.50
N ILE A 283 14.90 16.90 -17.13
CA ILE A 283 14.22 15.90 -17.96
C ILE A 283 15.11 15.47 -19.12
N SER A 284 15.71 16.44 -19.81
CA SER A 284 16.56 16.20 -20.97
C SER A 284 17.82 15.40 -20.62
N ILE A 285 18.51 15.78 -19.55
CA ILE A 285 19.78 15.15 -19.15
C ILE A 285 19.58 13.75 -18.61
N PHE A 286 18.58 13.56 -17.73
CA PHE A 286 18.39 12.28 -17.06
C PHE A 286 17.42 11.34 -17.78
N GLY A 287 16.73 11.80 -18.82
CA GLY A 287 15.82 10.98 -19.60
C GLY A 287 14.48 10.66 -18.91
N PHE A 288 14.12 11.40 -17.86
CA PHE A 288 12.80 11.33 -17.22
C PHE A 288 11.70 11.74 -18.22
N ARG A 289 10.45 11.36 -17.97
CA ARG A 289 9.31 11.81 -18.81
C ARG A 289 8.64 13.09 -18.29
N ALA A 290 8.76 13.36 -17.00
CA ALA A 290 8.05 14.44 -16.33
C ALA A 290 8.68 14.80 -14.98
N LEU A 291 8.58 16.08 -14.63
CA LEU A 291 8.91 16.64 -13.33
C LEU A 291 7.75 17.52 -12.86
N GLN A 292 7.24 17.25 -11.65
CA GLN A 292 6.05 17.92 -11.14
C GLN A 292 6.25 18.46 -9.71
N PHE A 293 5.75 19.67 -9.46
CA PHE A 293 5.73 20.28 -8.13
C PHE A 293 4.34 20.27 -7.48
N GLY A 294 4.34 20.28 -6.15
CA GLY A 294 3.15 20.53 -5.34
C GLY A 294 2.76 22.00 -5.28
N ASN A 295 1.45 22.27 -5.24
CA ASN A 295 0.90 23.64 -5.23
C ASN A 295 1.38 24.48 -4.04
N SER A 296 1.71 23.87 -2.92
CA SER A 296 2.18 24.58 -1.74
C SER A 296 3.66 24.92 -1.77
N MET A 297 4.41 24.57 -2.83
CA MET A 297 5.84 24.90 -2.99
C MET A 297 6.02 26.30 -3.55
N SER A 298 6.81 27.12 -2.85
CA SER A 298 7.25 28.44 -3.35
C SER A 298 8.24 28.26 -4.50
N ASN A 299 8.39 29.28 -5.35
CA ASN A 299 9.34 29.19 -6.48
C ASN A 299 10.79 28.99 -6.04
N VAL A 300 11.20 29.61 -4.92
CA VAL A 300 12.54 29.42 -4.35
C VAL A 300 12.76 27.95 -3.98
N GLU A 301 11.81 27.36 -3.28
CA GLU A 301 11.90 25.96 -2.89
C GLU A 301 11.86 25.02 -4.10
N ARG A 302 11.03 25.31 -5.11
CA ARG A 302 11.04 24.53 -6.36
C ARG A 302 12.42 24.51 -7.00
N GLN A 303 13.09 25.67 -7.06
CA GLN A 303 14.43 25.78 -7.62
C GLN A 303 15.46 24.96 -6.82
N GLU A 304 15.44 25.04 -5.49
CA GLU A 304 16.31 24.24 -4.61
C GLU A 304 16.10 22.74 -4.82
N TRP A 305 14.85 22.29 -4.91
CA TRP A 305 14.52 20.88 -5.13
C TRP A 305 15.01 20.38 -6.49
N VAL A 306 14.93 21.18 -7.55
CA VAL A 306 15.47 20.81 -8.87
C VAL A 306 16.98 20.73 -8.82
N ASN A 307 17.67 21.72 -8.23
CA ASN A 307 19.12 21.72 -8.11
C ASN A 307 19.62 20.50 -7.34
N HIS A 308 19.00 20.18 -6.20
CA HIS A 308 19.39 19.02 -5.42
C HIS A 308 19.08 17.69 -6.12
N ALA A 309 17.94 17.58 -6.79
CA ALA A 309 17.63 16.41 -7.59
C ALA A 309 18.65 16.25 -8.72
N TYR A 310 18.97 17.33 -9.42
CA TYR A 310 19.93 17.34 -10.51
C TYR A 310 21.30 16.82 -10.06
N ASP A 311 21.82 17.33 -8.95
CA ASP A 311 23.09 16.87 -8.40
C ASP A 311 23.03 15.41 -7.94
N ALA A 312 21.94 15.02 -7.28
CA ALA A 312 21.72 13.65 -6.79
C ALA A 312 21.66 12.61 -7.91
N PHE A 313 21.00 12.91 -9.03
CA PHE A 313 20.86 11.96 -10.14
C PHE A 313 22.13 11.85 -11.01
N HIS A 314 22.97 12.89 -11.05
CA HIS A 314 24.33 12.78 -11.56
C HIS A 314 25.22 11.91 -10.67
N ASP A 315 25.12 12.07 -9.34
CA ASP A 315 25.83 11.18 -8.41
C ASP A 315 25.36 9.73 -8.55
N LEU A 316 24.08 9.51 -8.79
CA LEU A 316 23.53 8.19 -9.08
C LEU A 316 24.08 7.61 -10.38
N SER A 317 24.16 8.42 -11.45
CA SER A 317 24.81 8.04 -12.71
C SER A 317 26.27 7.62 -12.48
N PHE A 318 27.03 8.37 -11.69
CA PHE A 318 28.39 8.02 -11.30
C PHE A 318 28.47 6.68 -10.56
N VAL A 319 27.63 6.48 -9.54
CA VAL A 319 27.64 5.26 -8.70
C VAL A 319 27.23 4.01 -9.48
N THR A 320 26.26 4.13 -10.38
CA THR A 320 25.73 3.01 -11.18
C THR A 320 26.56 2.74 -12.43
N GLY A 321 27.41 3.69 -12.84
CA GLY A 321 28.10 3.65 -14.13
C GLY A 321 27.17 3.88 -15.34
N PHE A 322 25.94 4.32 -15.11
CA PHE A 322 24.99 4.62 -16.18
C PHE A 322 25.32 5.96 -16.82
N LYS A 323 25.03 6.11 -18.12
CA LYS A 323 24.94 7.45 -18.72
C LYS A 323 23.83 8.23 -18.02
N PRO A 324 23.96 9.56 -17.79
CA PRO A 324 22.90 10.35 -17.18
C PRO A 324 21.53 10.11 -17.81
N SER A 325 21.46 10.03 -19.15
CA SER A 325 20.24 9.79 -19.93
C SER A 325 19.54 8.45 -19.65
N TRP A 326 20.20 7.49 -18.99
CA TRP A 326 19.62 6.19 -18.64
C TRP A 326 19.01 6.16 -17.25
N VAL A 327 19.29 7.18 -16.42
CA VAL A 327 18.81 7.26 -15.04
C VAL A 327 17.28 7.34 -14.98
N GLY A 328 16.64 7.92 -15.99
CA GLY A 328 15.19 7.95 -16.16
C GLY A 328 14.58 6.60 -16.55
N LEU A 329 15.38 5.54 -16.68
CA LEU A 329 14.91 4.15 -16.81
C LEU A 329 13.93 3.91 -17.98
N ARG A 330 14.11 4.64 -19.08
CA ARG A 330 13.25 4.61 -20.28
C ARG A 330 13.24 3.24 -20.97
N HIS A 331 12.06 2.64 -21.14
CA HIS A 331 11.89 1.44 -21.96
C HIS A 331 11.94 1.79 -23.46
N SER A 332 12.59 0.98 -24.30
CA SER A 332 12.68 1.21 -25.75
C SER A 332 11.31 1.16 -26.44
N ASP A 333 10.38 0.37 -25.89
CA ASP A 333 9.18 -0.07 -26.61
C ASP A 333 7.86 0.59 -26.15
N SER A 334 7.87 1.71 -25.39
CA SER A 334 6.61 2.36 -25.01
C SER A 334 6.69 3.88 -24.83
N ALA A 335 5.80 4.60 -25.52
CA ALA A 335 5.40 5.96 -25.13
C ALA A 335 4.85 5.89 -23.69
N GLY A 336 5.47 6.63 -22.77
CA GLY A 336 5.17 6.57 -21.33
C GLY A 336 6.04 5.59 -20.50
N GLY A 337 7.13 5.04 -21.05
CA GLY A 337 7.97 4.04 -20.38
C GLY A 337 9.08 4.56 -19.44
N ALA A 338 9.36 5.86 -19.38
CA ALA A 338 10.39 6.44 -18.51
C ALA A 338 9.82 6.85 -17.14
N LEU A 339 10.68 6.99 -16.13
CA LEU A 339 10.31 7.48 -14.81
C LEU A 339 9.82 8.93 -14.88
N GLY A 340 8.75 9.22 -14.15
CA GLY A 340 8.42 10.59 -13.74
C GLY A 340 8.91 10.86 -12.32
N ILE A 341 9.06 12.13 -11.96
CA ILE A 341 9.38 12.54 -10.59
C ILE A 341 8.43 13.64 -10.10
N ALA A 342 8.02 13.55 -8.84
CA ALA A 342 7.14 14.52 -8.20
C ALA A 342 7.70 14.97 -6.85
N PHE A 343 7.77 16.29 -6.66
CA PHE A 343 8.23 16.93 -5.43
C PHE A 343 7.04 17.54 -4.68
N GLY A 344 6.79 17.07 -3.45
CA GLY A 344 5.78 17.65 -2.57
C GLY A 344 4.33 17.63 -3.10
N ALA A 345 4.06 17.04 -4.26
CA ALA A 345 2.77 17.13 -4.96
C ALA A 345 1.67 16.24 -4.36
N ARG A 346 2.06 15.23 -3.58
CA ARG A 346 1.16 14.16 -3.12
C ARG A 346 1.05 14.07 -1.59
N GLY A 347 1.79 14.91 -0.86
CA GLY A 347 1.77 14.97 0.60
C GLY A 347 0.47 15.58 1.14
N GLY A 348 -0.13 14.92 2.14
CA GLY A 348 -1.26 15.42 2.90
C GLY A 348 -0.98 15.52 4.39
N ALA A 349 -1.65 16.45 5.07
CA ALA A 349 -1.75 16.44 6.52
C ALA A 349 -2.28 15.06 6.96
N GLY A 350 -1.38 14.20 7.46
CA GLY A 350 -1.67 12.81 7.84
C GLY A 350 -1.05 11.70 6.98
N SER A 351 -0.37 12.01 5.87
CA SER A 351 0.40 10.99 5.13
C SER A 351 1.69 10.65 5.88
N THR A 352 1.83 9.40 6.30
CA THR A 352 2.98 8.87 7.07
C THR A 352 4.02 8.16 6.20
N ALA A 353 3.95 8.29 4.88
CA ALA A 353 4.89 7.68 3.93
C ALA A 353 5.96 8.71 3.55
N SER A 354 7.23 8.35 3.74
CA SER A 354 8.35 9.29 3.70
C SER A 354 8.79 9.71 2.29
N ALA A 355 8.64 8.80 1.34
CA ALA A 355 8.60 8.96 -0.10
C ALA A 355 7.90 7.67 -0.61
N HIS A 356 7.46 7.62 -1.86
CA HIS A 356 7.09 6.33 -2.45
C HIS A 356 7.15 6.34 -3.98
N TYR A 357 7.47 5.18 -4.53
CA TYR A 357 7.32 4.86 -5.93
C TYR A 357 5.88 4.40 -6.25
N GLU A 358 5.26 5.04 -7.24
CA GLU A 358 3.94 4.69 -7.75
C GLU A 358 4.07 3.80 -8.99
N ILE A 359 3.97 2.48 -8.80
CA ILE A 359 4.09 1.48 -9.87
C ILE A 359 3.17 1.78 -11.05
N GLU A 360 1.89 2.10 -10.79
CA GLU A 360 0.88 2.34 -11.84
C GLU A 360 1.20 3.57 -12.70
N LEU A 361 1.88 4.57 -12.14
CA LEU A 361 2.23 5.81 -12.85
C LEU A 361 3.68 5.84 -13.30
N ASN A 362 4.50 4.90 -12.84
CA ASN A 362 5.95 4.88 -12.97
C ASN A 362 6.58 6.20 -12.48
N VAL A 363 6.28 6.59 -11.23
CA VAL A 363 6.68 7.89 -10.66
C VAL A 363 7.35 7.76 -9.30
N ILE A 364 8.48 8.43 -9.13
CA ILE A 364 9.11 8.68 -7.83
C ILE A 364 8.42 9.89 -7.18
N ASN A 365 7.84 9.73 -6.01
CA ASN A 365 7.26 10.85 -5.26
C ASN A 365 8.04 11.10 -3.96
N LEU A 366 8.78 12.22 -3.94
CA LEU A 366 9.54 12.68 -2.79
C LEU A 366 8.69 13.69 -2.00
N THR A 367 8.50 13.44 -0.69
CA THR A 367 7.72 14.33 0.17
C THR A 367 8.60 15.39 0.81
N ARG A 368 8.03 16.56 1.12
CA ARG A 368 8.76 17.68 1.74
C ARG A 368 9.51 17.33 3.02
N ALA A 369 8.91 16.50 3.87
CA ALA A 369 9.41 16.23 5.22
C ALA A 369 10.50 15.14 5.28
N SER A 370 10.65 14.34 4.21
CA SER A 370 11.46 13.11 4.29
C SER A 370 11.92 12.57 2.93
N GLY A 371 11.79 13.35 1.86
CA GLY A 371 12.36 13.03 0.55
C GLY A 371 13.88 13.14 0.50
N PHE A 372 14.48 13.90 1.44
CA PHE A 372 15.93 14.03 1.59
C PHE A 372 16.56 12.68 1.97
N GLY A 373 17.34 12.11 1.06
CA GLY A 373 18.08 10.86 1.27
C GLY A 373 17.27 9.60 1.03
N SER A 374 16.13 9.69 0.34
CA SER A 374 15.33 8.53 -0.07
C SER A 374 15.23 8.39 -1.60
N ALA A 375 15.84 9.28 -2.38
CA ALA A 375 15.73 9.22 -3.84
C ALA A 375 16.32 7.91 -4.42
N ALA A 376 17.44 7.44 -3.86
CA ALA A 376 18.04 6.16 -4.21
C ALA A 376 17.08 4.97 -3.99
N HIS A 377 16.40 4.94 -2.84
CA HIS A 377 15.43 3.90 -2.51
C HIS A 377 14.28 3.83 -3.54
N GLU A 378 13.67 4.99 -3.84
CA GLU A 378 12.55 5.04 -4.79
C GLU A 378 13.00 4.74 -6.23
N TRP A 379 14.23 5.16 -6.59
CA TRP A 379 14.80 4.82 -7.89
C TRP A 379 15.06 3.32 -8.03
N LEU A 380 15.51 2.64 -6.98
CA LEU A 380 15.70 1.17 -6.99
C LEU A 380 14.37 0.43 -7.16
N HIS A 381 13.27 0.93 -6.59
CA HIS A 381 11.93 0.42 -6.93
C HIS A 381 11.59 0.63 -8.40
N GLY A 382 11.92 1.79 -8.97
CA GLY A 382 11.80 2.05 -10.40
C GLY A 382 12.61 1.06 -11.25
N LEU A 383 13.84 0.76 -10.86
CA LEU A 383 14.72 -0.21 -11.53
C LEU A 383 14.15 -1.63 -11.49
N ASP A 384 13.72 -2.08 -10.32
CA ASP A 384 13.10 -3.39 -10.11
C ASP A 384 11.83 -3.54 -10.98
N ALA A 385 10.98 -2.51 -11.01
CA ALA A 385 9.78 -2.49 -11.85
C ALA A 385 10.10 -2.44 -13.36
N ARG A 386 11.11 -1.66 -13.76
CA ARG A 386 11.57 -1.58 -15.16
C ARG A 386 12.01 -2.95 -15.66
N ILE A 387 12.86 -3.63 -14.91
CA ILE A 387 13.40 -4.95 -15.31
C ILE A 387 12.26 -5.95 -15.39
N GLY A 388 11.36 -5.97 -14.40
CA GLY A 388 10.17 -6.84 -14.43
C GLY A 388 9.31 -6.59 -15.68
N LYS A 389 8.98 -5.33 -15.97
CA LYS A 389 8.18 -4.96 -17.15
C LYS A 389 8.86 -5.35 -18.47
N GLY A 390 10.17 -5.17 -18.59
CA GLY A 390 10.92 -5.58 -19.79
C GLY A 390 10.91 -7.08 -20.04
N LEU A 391 10.62 -7.86 -19.00
CA LEU A 391 10.43 -9.31 -19.06
C LEU A 391 8.96 -9.73 -19.19
N GLY A 392 8.04 -8.77 -19.37
CA GLY A 392 6.60 -9.02 -19.47
C GLY A 392 5.88 -9.23 -18.14
N LEU A 393 6.55 -8.98 -17.01
CA LEU A 393 5.96 -9.12 -15.68
C LEU A 393 5.11 -7.88 -15.32
N PRO A 394 4.06 -8.04 -14.50
CA PRO A 394 3.13 -6.95 -14.19
C PRO A 394 3.68 -5.92 -13.19
N CYS A 395 4.78 -6.21 -12.48
CA CYS A 395 5.35 -5.32 -11.46
C CYS A 395 6.87 -5.58 -11.25
N PHE A 396 7.33 -5.59 -9.99
CA PHE A 396 8.72 -5.81 -9.59
C PHE A 396 9.21 -7.21 -9.96
N ILE A 397 10.39 -7.32 -10.57
CA ILE A 397 11.00 -8.64 -10.81
C ILE A 397 11.27 -9.38 -9.49
N THR A 398 11.70 -8.68 -8.44
CA THR A 398 11.99 -9.29 -7.14
C THR A 398 10.76 -9.92 -6.47
N HIS A 399 9.55 -9.50 -6.84
CA HIS A 399 8.31 -10.14 -6.38
C HIS A 399 8.13 -11.54 -7.00
N TRP A 400 8.54 -11.71 -8.25
CA TRP A 400 8.23 -12.89 -9.07
C TRP A 400 9.38 -13.90 -9.19
N ILE A 401 10.62 -13.49 -8.89
CA ILE A 401 11.78 -14.41 -8.88
C ILE A 401 11.51 -15.61 -7.94
N GLY A 402 11.73 -16.82 -8.45
CA GLY A 402 11.60 -18.05 -7.69
C GLY A 402 10.15 -18.46 -7.35
N VAL A 403 9.13 -17.80 -7.92
CA VAL A 403 7.74 -18.23 -7.82
C VAL A 403 7.48 -19.31 -8.88
N PRO A 404 7.13 -20.56 -8.48
CA PRO A 404 6.87 -21.65 -9.43
C PRO A 404 5.78 -21.25 -10.44
N GLY A 405 6.06 -21.44 -11.73
CA GLY A 405 5.16 -21.05 -12.82
C GLY A 405 5.16 -19.56 -13.20
N ALA A 406 5.81 -18.69 -12.44
CA ALA A 406 6.06 -17.30 -12.86
C ALA A 406 7.44 -17.13 -13.52
N CYS A 407 8.41 -17.97 -13.15
CA CYS A 407 9.79 -17.92 -13.66
C CYS A 407 10.22 -19.19 -14.41
N ASP A 408 9.37 -20.21 -14.50
CA ASP A 408 9.76 -21.58 -14.88
C ASP A 408 9.27 -22.02 -16.28
N SER A 409 8.86 -21.09 -17.15
CA SER A 409 8.61 -21.41 -18.58
C SER A 409 8.69 -20.27 -19.59
N ASP A 410 8.46 -19.00 -19.24
CA ASP A 410 8.23 -17.98 -20.28
C ASP A 410 8.85 -16.61 -19.97
N TYR A 411 10.09 -16.56 -19.49
CA TYR A 411 10.83 -15.34 -19.80
C TYR A 411 10.99 -15.28 -21.33
N ARG A 412 10.60 -14.17 -21.98
CA ARG A 412 10.99 -13.86 -23.38
C ARG A 412 12.50 -13.60 -23.48
N ILE A 413 13.28 -14.48 -22.88
CA ILE A 413 14.73 -14.48 -22.80
C ILE A 413 15.14 -15.56 -23.80
N ASP A 414 15.28 -15.14 -25.06
CA ASP A 414 15.75 -16.03 -26.12
C ASP A 414 17.18 -16.49 -25.80
N GLY A 415 17.33 -17.79 -25.54
CA GLY A 415 18.63 -18.44 -25.37
C GLY A 415 19.21 -18.41 -23.94
N ALA A 416 19.80 -19.54 -23.55
CA ALA A 416 20.41 -19.79 -22.24
C ALA A 416 21.64 -18.93 -21.90
N ASN A 417 22.14 -18.11 -22.84
CA ASN A 417 23.29 -17.22 -22.69
C ASN A 417 22.94 -15.74 -22.91
N SER A 418 21.66 -15.37 -22.85
CA SER A 418 21.26 -13.99 -23.03
C SER A 418 21.59 -13.13 -21.81
N ARG A 419 21.96 -11.87 -22.07
CA ARG A 419 22.30 -10.87 -21.05
C ARG A 419 21.21 -10.69 -19.99
N ALA A 420 19.95 -10.74 -20.41
CA ALA A 420 18.80 -10.64 -19.52
C ALA A 420 18.82 -11.74 -18.44
N LEU A 421 19.17 -12.98 -18.81
CA LEU A 421 19.27 -14.08 -17.85
C LEU A 421 20.34 -13.81 -16.77
N HIS A 422 21.50 -13.26 -17.17
CA HIS A 422 22.54 -12.90 -16.21
C HIS A 422 22.09 -11.79 -15.24
N GLN A 423 21.33 -10.81 -15.72
CA GLN A 423 20.74 -9.77 -14.87
C GLN A 423 19.72 -10.36 -13.88
N VAL A 424 18.84 -11.24 -14.35
CA VAL A 424 17.85 -11.93 -13.50
C VAL A 424 18.55 -12.76 -12.42
N ARG A 425 19.58 -13.55 -12.78
CA ARG A 425 20.36 -14.37 -11.84
C ARG A 425 21.09 -13.51 -10.80
N ALA A 426 21.61 -12.35 -11.20
CA ALA A 426 22.25 -11.42 -10.27
C ALA A 426 21.25 -10.86 -9.26
N ILE A 427 20.03 -10.49 -9.69
CA ILE A 427 18.96 -10.03 -8.79
C ILE A 427 18.50 -11.17 -7.88
N GLU A 428 18.31 -12.38 -8.42
CA GLU A 428 17.96 -13.55 -7.63
C GLU A 428 18.98 -13.82 -6.54
N ARG A 429 20.27 -13.73 -6.87
CA ARG A 429 21.35 -13.89 -5.89
C ARG A 429 21.27 -12.84 -4.77
N ILE A 430 21.01 -11.58 -5.10
CA ILE A 430 20.82 -10.51 -4.10
C ILE A 430 19.63 -10.84 -3.19
N ILE A 431 18.49 -11.27 -3.74
CA ILE A 431 17.31 -11.63 -2.94
C ILE A 431 17.61 -12.82 -2.03
N GLN A 432 18.27 -13.87 -2.52
CA GLN A 432 18.67 -15.02 -1.72
C GLN A 432 19.62 -14.62 -0.58
N LEU A 433 20.49 -13.62 -0.78
CA LEU A 433 21.35 -13.08 0.27
C LEU A 433 20.54 -12.28 1.29
N CYS A 434 19.64 -11.42 0.83
CA CYS A 434 18.75 -10.64 1.68
C CYS A 434 17.88 -11.53 2.57
N GLU A 435 17.31 -12.62 2.05
CA GLU A 435 16.51 -13.58 2.83
C GLU A 435 17.39 -14.55 3.64
N GLY A 436 18.58 -14.87 3.13
CA GLY A 436 19.46 -15.92 3.63
C GLY A 436 18.95 -17.33 3.26
N VAL A 437 19.85 -18.31 3.19
CA VAL A 437 19.46 -19.72 3.03
C VAL A 437 18.62 -20.12 4.25
N ARG A 438 17.34 -20.49 4.03
CA ARG A 438 16.36 -20.82 5.09
C ARG A 438 16.02 -19.67 6.06
N ALA A 439 15.96 -18.41 5.61
CA ALA A 439 15.53 -17.26 6.42
C ALA A 439 16.45 -16.90 7.61
N ARG A 440 17.76 -17.14 7.48
CA ARG A 440 18.76 -16.94 8.55
C ARG A 440 19.59 -15.65 8.45
N SER A 441 19.33 -14.73 7.52
CA SER A 441 20.10 -13.48 7.48
C SER A 441 19.73 -12.56 8.66
N GLU A 442 20.73 -11.88 9.24
CA GLU A 442 20.49 -10.90 10.29
C GLU A 442 19.69 -9.70 9.77
N PHE A 443 19.90 -9.31 8.50
CA PHE A 443 19.10 -8.29 7.83
C PHE A 443 17.61 -8.68 7.76
N PHE A 444 17.29 -9.92 7.36
CA PHE A 444 15.91 -10.42 7.32
C PHE A 444 15.31 -10.48 8.72
N GLN A 445 16.03 -11.04 9.69
CA GLN A 445 15.55 -11.17 11.06
C GLN A 445 15.25 -9.81 11.71
N ARG A 446 16.10 -8.81 11.49
CA ARG A 446 15.84 -7.43 11.98
C ARG A 446 14.68 -6.76 11.26
N SER A 447 14.53 -6.99 9.95
CA SER A 447 13.37 -6.52 9.17
C SER A 447 12.07 -7.19 9.63
N TYR A 448 12.14 -8.49 9.98
CA TYR A 448 11.02 -9.24 10.54
C TYR A 448 10.65 -8.75 11.95
N ALA A 449 11.65 -8.46 12.80
CA ALA A 449 11.42 -7.86 14.11
C ALA A 449 10.71 -6.51 14.01
N LEU A 450 11.12 -5.67 13.04
CA LEU A 450 10.48 -4.38 12.77
C LEU A 450 9.00 -4.50 12.42
N GLU A 451 8.64 -5.41 11.50
CA GLU A 451 7.24 -5.59 11.12
C GLU A 451 6.43 -6.38 12.13
N SER A 452 7.07 -7.18 13.00
CA SER A 452 6.41 -7.95 14.05
C SER A 452 5.88 -7.09 15.19
N GLN A 453 6.35 -5.85 15.33
CA GLN A 453 5.82 -4.89 16.29
C GLN A 453 4.31 -4.66 16.11
N ARG A 454 3.59 -4.53 17.23
CA ARG A 454 2.16 -4.25 17.22
C ARG A 454 1.86 -2.90 16.56
N GLY A 455 1.08 -2.92 15.47
CA GLY A 455 0.72 -1.72 14.71
C GLY A 455 1.80 -1.25 13.71
N ALA A 456 2.88 -2.01 13.52
CA ALA A 456 3.82 -1.78 12.43
C ALA A 456 3.21 -2.17 11.08
N LYS A 457 3.68 -1.51 10.02
CA LYS A 457 3.29 -1.82 8.64
C LYS A 457 4.00 -3.12 8.19
N LYS A 458 3.29 -3.99 7.48
CA LYS A 458 3.75 -5.32 7.04
C LYS A 458 4.40 -5.28 5.65
N TYR A 459 5.44 -4.47 5.50
CA TYR A 459 6.20 -4.37 4.25
C TYR A 459 7.71 -4.56 4.41
N TRP A 460 8.23 -4.59 5.65
CA TRP A 460 9.67 -4.57 5.88
C TRP A 460 10.35 -5.84 5.33
N THR A 461 9.73 -7.01 5.39
CA THR A 461 10.32 -8.25 4.84
C THR A 461 10.02 -8.50 3.37
N LYS A 462 9.33 -7.59 2.66
CA LYS A 462 9.03 -7.80 1.25
C LYS A 462 10.32 -7.74 0.41
N ARG A 463 10.46 -8.66 -0.55
CA ARG A 463 11.66 -8.79 -1.39
C ARG A 463 12.08 -7.49 -2.07
N TRP A 464 11.14 -6.77 -2.67
CA TRP A 464 11.39 -5.48 -3.33
C TRP A 464 11.85 -4.38 -2.37
N GLU A 465 11.36 -4.40 -1.12
CA GLU A 465 11.76 -3.47 -0.07
C GLU A 465 13.15 -3.79 0.48
N MET A 466 13.45 -5.07 0.67
CA MET A 466 14.79 -5.50 1.07
C MET A 466 15.84 -5.22 -0.01
N PHE A 467 15.49 -5.46 -1.28
CA PHE A 467 16.30 -5.10 -2.43
C PHE A 467 16.59 -3.59 -2.46
N ALA A 468 15.56 -2.75 -2.33
CA ALA A 468 15.71 -1.30 -2.32
C ALA A 468 16.60 -0.81 -1.16
N ARG A 469 16.43 -1.35 0.06
CA ARG A 469 17.28 -0.96 1.21
C ARG A 469 18.72 -1.46 1.07
N ALA A 470 18.94 -2.66 0.57
CA ALA A 470 20.28 -3.18 0.33
C ALA A 470 21.02 -2.39 -0.76
N GLY A 471 20.34 -2.08 -1.88
CA GLY A 471 20.91 -1.27 -2.96
C GLY A 471 21.16 0.17 -2.52
N GLU A 472 20.31 0.71 -1.66
CA GLU A 472 20.50 2.03 -1.08
C GLU A 472 21.77 2.08 -0.19
N SER A 473 22.02 1.04 0.62
CA SER A 473 23.28 0.90 1.34
C SER A 473 24.48 0.83 0.41
N TYR A 474 24.40 0.07 -0.69
CA TYR A 474 25.46 0.04 -1.71
C TYR A 474 25.76 1.43 -2.29
N ILE A 475 24.72 2.21 -2.63
CA ILE A 475 24.90 3.56 -3.20
C ILE A 475 25.63 4.47 -2.20
N GLN A 476 25.25 4.43 -0.92
CA GLN A 476 25.92 5.23 0.10
C GLN A 476 27.37 4.80 0.29
N ASP A 477 27.64 3.49 0.33
CA ASP A 477 28.99 2.94 0.48
C ASP A 477 29.89 3.32 -0.71
N LYS A 478 29.38 3.21 -1.94
CA LYS A 478 30.12 3.57 -3.15
C LYS A 478 30.51 5.04 -3.17
N LEU A 479 29.62 5.94 -2.76
CA LEU A 479 29.94 7.37 -2.62
C LEU A 479 31.05 7.58 -1.59
N MET A 480 30.93 6.98 -0.41
CA MET A 480 31.91 7.14 0.67
C MET A 480 33.30 6.61 0.29
N LEU A 481 33.37 5.45 -0.38
CA LEU A 481 34.62 4.88 -0.89
C LEU A 481 35.30 5.77 -1.93
N ASN A 482 34.54 6.65 -2.59
CA ASN A 482 35.04 7.64 -3.55
C ASN A 482 35.18 9.04 -2.95
N ASN A 483 35.19 9.17 -1.62
CA ASN A 483 35.25 10.45 -0.90
C ASN A 483 34.13 11.44 -1.31
N ARG A 484 32.94 10.91 -1.63
CA ARG A 484 31.75 11.68 -1.99
C ARG A 484 30.64 11.50 -0.96
N SER A 485 29.74 12.48 -0.92
CA SER A 485 28.53 12.46 -0.12
C SER A 485 27.39 13.08 -0.92
N SER A 486 26.25 12.42 -0.99
CA SER A 486 25.06 12.94 -1.69
C SER A 486 23.81 12.77 -0.81
N PRO A 487 23.64 13.63 0.22
CA PRO A 487 22.60 13.43 1.25
C PRO A 487 21.17 13.50 0.74
N TRP A 488 20.96 14.12 -0.43
CA TRP A 488 19.68 14.15 -1.13
C TRP A 488 19.39 12.83 -1.84
N LEU A 489 20.41 12.22 -2.45
CA LEU A 489 20.32 10.90 -3.07
C LEU A 489 20.09 9.82 -2.01
N VAL A 490 20.97 9.76 -1.02
CA VAL A 490 20.97 8.73 0.02
C VAL A 490 21.60 9.22 1.32
N ASN A 491 20.99 8.85 2.45
CA ASN A 491 21.59 8.99 3.78
C ASN A 491 21.00 7.96 4.75
N GLY A 492 21.61 7.85 5.93
CA GLY A 492 21.01 7.17 7.07
C GLY A 492 21.01 5.65 6.98
N THR A 493 21.88 5.04 6.17
CA THR A 493 21.98 3.58 6.06
C THR A 493 23.11 2.97 6.90
N LEU A 494 24.00 3.77 7.49
CA LEU A 494 25.19 3.27 8.18
C LEU A 494 24.85 2.69 9.56
N GLU A 495 25.66 1.76 10.05
CA GLU A 495 25.50 1.21 11.41
C GLU A 495 25.59 2.30 12.49
N SER A 496 26.39 3.35 12.26
CA SER A 496 26.49 4.53 13.12
C SER A 496 25.20 5.36 13.16
N ASP A 497 24.34 5.24 12.16
CA ASP A 497 23.03 5.91 12.12
C ASP A 497 21.95 5.14 12.91
N CYS A 498 22.23 3.88 13.30
CA CYS A 498 21.31 3.04 14.05
C CYS A 498 21.19 3.51 15.51
N PRO A 499 19.99 3.84 16.01
CA PRO A 499 19.78 4.08 17.43
C PRO A 499 20.18 2.85 18.25
N PHE A 500 20.93 3.07 19.34
CA PHE A 500 21.45 1.98 20.19
C PHE A 500 20.33 1.04 20.69
N GLU A 501 19.20 1.61 21.09
CA GLU A 501 17.99 0.93 21.57
C GLU A 501 17.25 0.10 20.50
N HIS A 502 17.61 0.23 19.22
CA HIS A 502 16.89 -0.39 18.10
C HIS A 502 17.79 -1.18 17.14
N ARG A 503 18.98 -1.61 17.60
CA ARG A 503 19.92 -2.41 16.80
C ARG A 503 19.32 -3.72 16.27
N ASN A 504 18.45 -4.36 17.04
CA ASN A 504 17.71 -5.56 16.65
C ASN A 504 16.57 -5.30 15.65
N MET A 505 16.33 -4.04 15.31
CA MET A 505 15.28 -3.55 14.41
C MET A 505 15.87 -2.59 13.37
N TRP A 506 17.14 -2.78 13.01
CA TRP A 506 17.79 -2.00 11.97
C TRP A 506 17.41 -2.50 10.57
N PRO A 507 16.85 -1.64 9.68
CA PRO A 507 16.31 -2.09 8.39
C PRO A 507 17.34 -2.15 7.27
N TYR A 508 18.65 -2.06 7.53
CA TYR A 508 19.70 -2.12 6.52
C TYR A 508 20.68 -3.26 6.82
N PRO A 509 21.35 -3.82 5.79
CA PRO A 509 22.39 -4.81 6.00
C PRO A 509 23.59 -4.21 6.75
N THR A 510 24.30 -5.06 7.50
CA THR A 510 25.44 -4.68 8.36
C THR A 510 26.57 -5.70 8.26
N GLY A 511 27.76 -5.34 8.74
CA GLY A 511 28.89 -6.25 8.84
C GLY A 511 29.24 -6.96 7.52
N GLN A 512 29.45 -8.28 7.62
CA GLN A 512 29.85 -9.10 6.47
C GLN A 512 28.75 -9.22 5.41
N GLU A 513 27.48 -9.27 5.82
CA GLU A 513 26.34 -9.32 4.90
C GLU A 513 26.30 -8.09 3.99
N ARG A 514 26.53 -6.88 4.55
CA ARG A 514 26.60 -5.63 3.77
C ARG A 514 27.70 -5.67 2.73
N LYS A 515 28.90 -6.17 3.07
CA LYS A 515 30.03 -6.30 2.14
C LYS A 515 29.71 -7.26 0.99
N ILE A 516 29.08 -8.39 1.29
CA ILE A 516 28.69 -9.36 0.25
C ILE A 516 27.63 -8.74 -0.66
N LEU A 517 26.62 -8.08 -0.11
CA LEU A 517 25.60 -7.38 -0.90
C LEU A 517 26.23 -6.29 -1.77
N TYR A 518 27.19 -5.53 -1.25
CA TYR A 518 27.93 -4.51 -2.01
C TYR A 518 28.54 -5.10 -3.29
N GLU A 519 29.27 -6.21 -3.20
CA GLU A 519 29.88 -6.86 -4.37
C GLU A 519 28.84 -7.37 -5.39
N ASN A 520 27.68 -7.83 -4.92
CA ASN A 520 26.61 -8.31 -5.79
C ASN A 520 25.88 -7.16 -6.50
N PHE A 521 25.69 -6.02 -5.83
CA PHE A 521 25.18 -4.81 -6.49
C PHE A 521 26.20 -4.24 -7.48
N GLU A 522 27.49 -4.22 -7.15
CA GLU A 522 28.56 -3.84 -8.08
C GLU A 522 28.55 -4.71 -9.35
N HIS A 523 28.35 -6.02 -9.19
CA HIS A 523 28.20 -6.94 -10.32
C HIS A 523 26.93 -6.66 -11.13
N LEU A 524 25.78 -6.48 -10.47
CA LEU A 524 24.51 -6.16 -11.12
C LEU A 524 24.62 -4.88 -11.95
N PHE A 525 25.17 -3.80 -11.39
CA PHE A 525 25.29 -2.54 -12.11
C PHE A 525 26.26 -2.62 -13.28
N ARG A 526 27.34 -3.40 -13.20
CA ARG A 526 28.21 -3.70 -14.36
C ARG A 526 27.45 -4.42 -15.49
N LEU A 527 26.58 -5.38 -15.16
CA LEU A 527 25.76 -6.08 -16.15
C LEU A 527 24.74 -5.15 -16.83
N LEU A 528 24.20 -4.19 -16.06
CA LEU A 528 23.23 -3.20 -16.51
C LEU A 528 23.86 -2.01 -17.23
N SER A 529 25.11 -1.62 -16.95
CA SER A 529 25.74 -0.44 -17.55
C SER A 529 26.40 -0.73 -18.89
N GLY A 530 26.83 -1.97 -19.14
CA GLY A 530 27.34 -2.36 -20.46
C GLY A 530 26.24 -2.59 -21.51
N SER A 531 24.96 -2.32 -21.20
CA SER A 531 23.76 -2.72 -21.97
C SER A 531 23.47 -1.83 -23.15
#